data_AF-A0A7Y6GI28-F1
#
_entry.id   AF-A0A7Y6GI28-F1
#
_cell.length_a   1.000
_cell.length_b   1.000
_cell.length_c   1.000
_cell.angle_alpha   90.00
_cell.angle_beta   90.00
_cell.angle_gamma   90.00
#
_symmetry.space_group_name_H-M   'P 1'
#
loop_
_entity.id
_entity.type
_entity.pdbx_description
1 polymer ?
#
loop_
_entity_poly.entity_id
_entity_poly.type
_entity_poly.pdbx_seq_one_letter_code
_entity_poly.pdbx_strand_id
1 'polypeptide(L)'
;MSSLYARRKRTTLVIATAVAAGALVTTGLTTGSAAAQTPADAGARTPLAVPVALSASARTALIQDKQADAGTTAREIGLGSQEKLIVRDVVKDADGTVHTRYERTYAGLPVLGGDLVVHESAAGASQGVTKATKSVIEVASVKPVIAAAKAEKQALTLAKAAGSAETAADAAPRKVIWAGNGSKPVLAYETVVGGLQDDGTPNELHVITDAATGAKLYEYQGIETGTGKSLYSGTVTLGTTLSGSSYQLYDTSRGGHKTYNKARATSSSAGTLFTDADDTWGTGAASSSSTDQTAAVDAAYGAQTTWDFYKSTFGRNGIKNNGVAAYSRVHYGNAYVNAFWDDSCFCMTYGDGAGNTKPLTSLDVAGHEMTHGVTSNTAGLNYSGESGGLNEA
;
A
#
# COMPACT_ATOMS: atom_id res chain seq x y z
N MET A 1 2.23 -34.89 -56.84
CA MET A 1 1.04 -34.44 -57.59
C MET A 1 0.92 -32.94 -57.43
N SER A 2 1.04 -32.24 -58.56
CA SER A 2 1.01 -30.78 -58.75
C SER A 2 -0.33 -30.16 -58.35
N SER A 3 -0.34 -28.90 -57.88
CA SER A 3 -0.95 -27.70 -58.52
C SER A 3 -1.86 -27.00 -57.49
N LEU A 4 -2.12 -25.70 -57.42
CA LEU A 4 -1.88 -24.53 -58.27
C LEU A 4 -2.11 -23.25 -57.42
N TYR A 5 -1.26 -22.24 -57.65
CA TYR A 5 -1.52 -20.79 -57.72
C TYR A 5 -2.87 -20.21 -57.21
N ALA A 6 -2.79 -19.15 -56.38
CA ALA A 6 -3.43 -17.86 -56.70
C ALA A 6 -2.81 -16.69 -55.90
N ARG A 7 -2.21 -15.77 -56.66
CA ARG A 7 -1.63 -14.49 -56.25
C ARG A 7 -2.71 -13.41 -56.43
N ARG A 8 -2.95 -12.53 -55.44
CA ARG A 8 -3.61 -11.23 -55.70
C ARG A 8 -2.89 -10.09 -54.98
N LYS A 9 -2.32 -9.20 -55.81
CA LYS A 9 -1.94 -7.81 -55.50
C LYS A 9 -3.18 -6.91 -55.56
N ARG A 10 -2.97 -5.66 -55.10
CA ARG A 10 -3.73 -4.39 -55.30
C ARG A 10 -4.52 -4.00 -54.03
N THR A 11 -4.56 -2.76 -53.57
CA THR A 11 -4.16 -1.45 -54.13
C THR A 11 -4.07 -0.46 -52.97
N THR A 12 -3.14 0.48 -53.07
CA THR A 12 -3.09 1.73 -52.31
C THR A 12 -4.39 2.52 -52.48
N LEU A 13 -4.96 3.05 -51.40
CA LEU A 13 -5.91 4.15 -51.47
C LEU A 13 -5.48 5.23 -50.47
N VAL A 14 -4.87 6.27 -51.02
CA VAL A 14 -4.67 7.58 -50.39
C VAL A 14 -6.02 8.29 -50.40
N ILE A 15 -6.54 8.67 -49.23
CA ILE A 15 -7.61 9.66 -49.15
C ILE A 15 -7.04 10.86 -48.38
N ALA A 16 -6.75 11.89 -49.16
CA ALA A 16 -6.59 13.25 -48.69
C ALA A 16 -7.98 13.86 -48.53
N THR A 17 -8.24 14.50 -47.40
CA THR A 17 -9.33 15.47 -47.24
C THR A 17 -8.77 16.73 -46.60
N ALA A 18 -8.63 17.74 -47.44
CA ALA A 18 -8.51 19.14 -47.07
C ALA A 18 -9.92 19.74 -46.85
N VAL A 19 -9.94 21.03 -46.47
CA VAL A 19 -11.08 21.96 -46.26
C VAL A 19 -11.48 22.08 -44.77
N ALA A 20 -11.48 23.24 -44.10
CA ALA A 20 -11.35 24.64 -44.50
C ALA A 20 -10.60 25.44 -43.41
N ALA A 21 -9.68 26.30 -43.85
CA ALA A 21 -9.17 27.40 -43.04
C ALA A 21 -10.13 28.61 -43.20
N GLY A 22 -10.74 29.04 -42.10
CA GLY A 22 -11.44 30.31 -41.98
C GLY A 22 -10.52 31.37 -41.38
N ALA A 23 -10.40 32.50 -42.08
CA ALA A 23 -9.47 33.58 -41.78
C ALA A 23 -9.88 34.46 -40.59
N LEU A 24 -8.82 34.93 -39.90
CA LEU A 24 -8.62 36.17 -39.13
C LEU A 24 -9.82 37.08 -38.78
N VAL A 25 -9.91 37.42 -37.50
CA VAL A 25 -9.97 38.84 -37.07
C VAL A 25 -9.05 39.05 -35.87
N THR A 26 -7.92 39.71 -36.11
CA THR A 26 -7.13 40.40 -35.09
C THR A 26 -7.83 41.69 -34.71
N THR A 27 -8.22 41.84 -33.44
CA THR A 27 -8.41 43.15 -32.82
C THR A 27 -7.45 43.26 -31.66
N GLY A 28 -6.43 44.09 -31.82
CA GLY A 28 -5.59 44.54 -30.72
C GLY A 28 -6.31 45.64 -29.97
N LEU A 29 -6.39 45.52 -28.64
CA LEU A 29 -6.60 46.62 -27.72
C LEU A 29 -5.79 46.35 -26.46
N THR A 30 -4.76 47.17 -26.24
CA THR A 30 -4.03 47.26 -24.98
C THR A 30 -4.76 48.18 -24.01
N THR A 31 -4.73 47.78 -22.73
CA THR A 31 -4.87 48.56 -21.49
C THR A 31 -6.19 49.30 -21.21
N GLY A 32 -6.92 48.78 -20.22
CA GLY A 32 -7.90 49.51 -19.43
C GLY A 32 -8.21 48.75 -18.15
N SER A 33 -7.66 49.21 -17.02
CA SER A 33 -7.98 48.69 -15.68
C SER A 33 -9.45 48.95 -15.37
N ALA A 34 -10.26 47.91 -15.28
CA ALA A 34 -11.59 47.95 -14.70
C ALA A 34 -11.67 46.87 -13.62
N ALA A 35 -11.66 47.30 -12.37
CA ALA A 35 -11.90 46.46 -11.21
C ALA A 35 -13.34 45.92 -11.28
N ALA A 36 -13.50 44.70 -11.78
CA ALA A 36 -14.69 43.91 -11.54
C ALA A 36 -14.50 43.21 -10.20
N GLN A 37 -15.26 43.65 -9.19
CA GLN A 37 -15.44 42.89 -7.95
C GLN A 37 -15.95 41.50 -8.33
N THR A 38 -15.10 40.50 -8.18
CA THR A 38 -15.54 39.12 -8.08
C THR A 38 -16.50 39.03 -6.89
N PRO A 39 -17.67 38.38 -7.01
CA PRO A 39 -18.40 37.96 -5.84
C PRO A 39 -17.43 37.14 -5.00
N ALA A 40 -17.28 37.50 -3.72
CA ALA A 40 -16.50 36.71 -2.79
C ALA A 40 -16.97 35.26 -2.91
N ASP A 41 -16.07 34.41 -3.39
CA ASP A 41 -16.24 32.97 -3.36
C ASP A 41 -16.64 32.63 -1.93
N ALA A 42 -17.85 32.12 -1.74
CA ALA A 42 -18.32 31.69 -0.44
C ALA A 42 -17.45 30.49 -0.09
N GLY A 43 -16.32 30.78 0.59
CA GLY A 43 -15.28 29.83 0.87
C GLY A 43 -15.89 28.53 1.35
N ALA A 44 -15.54 27.44 0.68
CA ALA A 44 -15.85 26.11 1.16
C ALA A 44 -15.39 26.04 2.62
N ARG A 45 -16.35 26.12 3.55
CA ARG A 45 -16.04 26.06 4.98
C ARG A 45 -15.47 24.68 5.20
N THR A 46 -14.18 24.58 5.47
CA THR A 46 -13.56 23.34 5.93
C THR A 46 -14.43 22.82 7.08
N PRO A 47 -14.93 21.58 7.02
CA PRO A 47 -15.69 21.04 8.13
C PRO A 47 -14.82 21.14 9.40
N LEU A 48 -15.41 21.63 10.48
CA LEU A 48 -14.68 22.05 11.68
C LEU A 48 -13.93 20.89 12.38
N ALA A 49 -14.45 19.67 12.27
CA ALA A 49 -13.84 18.43 12.77
C ALA A 49 -12.99 17.70 11.71
N VAL A 50 -12.19 18.44 10.94
CA VAL A 50 -11.26 17.87 9.95
C VAL A 50 -9.83 18.07 10.44
N PRO A 51 -8.99 17.01 10.42
CA PRO A 51 -7.59 17.10 10.77
C PRO A 51 -6.84 18.15 9.95
N VAL A 52 -6.01 18.96 10.63
CA VAL A 52 -5.08 19.89 9.96
C VAL A 52 -3.67 19.31 9.94
N ALA A 53 -2.95 19.56 8.85
CA ALA A 53 -1.56 19.15 8.72
C ALA A 53 -0.67 19.95 9.69
N LEU A 54 -0.08 19.27 10.66
CA LEU A 54 0.91 19.85 11.58
C LEU A 54 2.31 19.74 10.99
N SER A 55 3.17 20.74 11.25
CA SER A 55 4.61 20.57 11.01
C SER A 55 5.16 19.50 11.94
N ALA A 56 6.27 18.85 11.54
CA ALA A 56 6.90 17.81 12.36
C ALA A 56 7.32 18.33 13.76
N SER A 57 7.78 19.59 13.84
CA SER A 57 8.14 20.22 15.12
C SER A 57 6.92 20.50 15.99
N ALA A 58 5.82 21.00 15.41
CA ALA A 58 4.57 21.24 16.14
C ALA A 58 3.96 19.94 16.67
N ARG A 59 3.93 18.88 15.84
CA ARG A 59 3.47 17.55 16.27
C ARG A 59 4.33 16.98 17.40
N THR A 60 5.65 17.10 17.29
CA THR A 60 6.58 16.62 18.34
C THR A 60 6.37 17.37 19.65
N ALA A 61 6.20 18.69 19.61
CA ALA A 61 5.93 19.49 20.81
C ALA A 61 4.59 19.08 21.47
N LEU A 62 3.54 18.88 20.68
CA LEU A 62 2.24 18.41 21.20
C LEU A 62 2.33 17.01 21.82
N ILE A 63 3.09 16.09 21.23
CA ILE A 63 3.31 14.76 21.82
C ILE A 63 4.01 14.88 23.19
N GLN A 64 5.04 15.73 23.29
CA GLN A 64 5.77 15.93 24.55
C GLN A 64 4.89 16.57 25.63
N ASP A 65 4.11 17.59 25.26
CA ASP A 65 3.12 18.25 26.12
C ASP A 65 2.10 17.23 26.66
N LYS A 66 1.45 16.46 25.77
CA LYS A 66 0.47 15.44 26.17
C LYS A 66 1.09 14.27 26.94
N GLN A 67 2.38 14.00 26.74
CA GLN A 67 3.09 12.99 27.52
C GLN A 67 3.39 13.46 28.93
N ALA A 68 3.64 14.76 29.14
CA ALA A 68 3.79 15.35 30.47
C ALA A 68 2.47 15.28 31.26
N ASP A 69 1.34 15.52 30.59
CA ASP A 69 0.01 15.49 31.20
C ASP A 69 -0.58 14.07 31.38
N ALA A 70 0.02 13.05 30.77
CA ALA A 70 -0.49 11.68 30.72
C ALA A 70 -0.88 11.10 32.09
N GLY A 71 -0.16 11.45 33.15
CA GLY A 71 -0.47 11.02 34.51
C GLY A 71 -1.75 11.67 35.08
N THR A 72 -2.00 12.93 34.75
CA THR A 72 -3.25 13.64 35.10
C THR A 72 -4.40 13.09 34.30
N THR A 73 -4.24 12.96 32.98
CA THR A 73 -5.24 12.36 32.09
C THR A 73 -5.64 10.97 32.57
N ALA A 74 -4.68 10.12 32.96
CA ALA A 74 -4.97 8.77 33.48
C ALA A 74 -5.90 8.81 34.72
N ARG A 75 -5.72 9.78 35.63
CA ARG A 75 -6.59 9.95 36.80
C ARG A 75 -7.98 10.46 36.42
N GLU A 76 -8.05 11.44 35.52
CA GLU A 76 -9.32 12.03 35.08
C GLU A 76 -10.21 11.02 34.36
N ILE A 77 -9.63 10.12 33.57
CA ILE A 77 -10.37 9.08 32.85
C ILE A 77 -10.59 7.80 33.68
N GLY A 78 -10.20 7.81 34.95
CA GLY A 78 -10.45 6.76 35.94
C GLY A 78 -9.64 5.48 35.75
N LEU A 79 -8.38 5.56 35.31
CA LEU A 79 -7.51 4.39 35.22
C LEU A 79 -7.01 3.92 36.59
N GLY A 80 -6.71 2.63 36.70
CA GLY A 80 -6.14 2.05 37.92
C GLY A 80 -4.75 2.57 38.24
N SER A 81 -4.32 2.49 39.49
CA SER A 81 -3.02 3.02 39.96
C SER A 81 -1.79 2.33 39.35
N GLN A 82 -1.96 1.11 38.85
CA GLN A 82 -0.90 0.37 38.15
C GLN A 82 -0.84 0.72 36.66
N GLU A 83 -1.80 1.49 36.15
CA GLU A 83 -1.90 1.86 34.76
C GLU A 83 -1.15 3.15 34.46
N LYS A 84 -0.48 3.21 33.30
CA LYS A 84 0.12 4.43 32.78
C LYS A 84 -0.18 4.59 31.31
N LEU A 85 -0.26 5.84 30.87
CA LEU A 85 -0.48 6.24 29.48
C LEU A 85 0.83 6.63 28.81
N ILE A 86 1.03 6.15 27.58
CA ILE A 86 2.14 6.50 26.70
C ILE A 86 1.55 7.10 25.43
N VAL A 87 1.89 8.34 25.11
CA VAL A 87 1.40 9.02 23.90
C VAL A 87 2.04 8.36 22.68
N ARG A 88 1.21 8.00 21.70
CA ARG A 88 1.65 7.50 20.39
C ARG A 88 1.49 8.52 19.29
N ASP A 89 0.39 9.25 19.31
CA ASP A 89 0.11 10.25 18.29
C ASP A 89 -0.80 11.35 18.83
N VAL A 90 -0.75 12.50 18.17
CA VAL A 90 -1.65 13.62 18.38
C VAL A 90 -2.13 14.12 17.03
N VAL A 91 -3.45 14.19 16.86
CA VAL A 91 -4.12 14.82 15.73
C VAL A 91 -4.82 16.08 16.24
N LYS A 92 -4.75 17.16 15.45
CA LYS A 92 -5.46 18.41 15.74
C LYS A 92 -6.41 18.72 14.60
N ASP A 93 -7.64 19.08 14.94
CA ASP A 93 -8.67 19.47 13.98
C ASP A 93 -8.69 20.98 13.73
N ALA A 94 -9.35 21.39 12.65
CA ALA A 94 -9.47 22.78 12.24
C ALA A 94 -10.16 23.67 13.28
N ASP A 95 -11.08 23.12 14.08
CA ASP A 95 -11.72 23.81 15.21
C ASP A 95 -10.85 23.89 16.48
N GLY A 96 -9.66 23.30 16.44
CA GLY A 96 -8.70 23.27 17.51
C GLY A 96 -8.85 22.09 18.47
N THR A 97 -9.82 21.21 18.26
CA THR A 97 -9.94 19.93 18.99
C THR A 97 -8.66 19.11 18.83
N VAL A 98 -8.24 18.46 19.90
CA VAL A 98 -7.04 17.62 19.94
C VAL A 98 -7.43 16.18 20.29
N HIS A 99 -6.97 15.25 19.47
CA HIS A 99 -7.14 13.82 19.65
C HIS A 99 -5.79 13.20 20.00
N THR A 100 -5.64 12.76 21.24
CA THR A 100 -4.40 12.12 21.70
C THR A 100 -4.61 10.61 21.76
N ARG A 101 -3.85 9.87 20.95
CA ARG A 101 -3.83 8.40 20.98
C ARG A 101 -2.80 7.94 22.00
N TYR A 102 -3.24 7.06 22.90
CA TYR A 102 -2.41 6.47 23.92
C TYR A 102 -2.35 4.95 23.80
N GLU A 103 -1.15 4.41 24.05
CA GLU A 103 -0.98 3.06 24.55
C GLU A 103 -1.04 3.05 26.09
N ARG A 104 -1.35 1.88 26.65
CA ARG A 104 -1.37 1.66 28.10
C ARG A 104 -0.28 0.69 28.52
N THR A 105 0.22 0.91 29.72
CA THR A 105 0.95 -0.12 30.47
C THR A 105 0.19 -0.44 31.75
N TYR A 106 0.35 -1.67 32.26
CA TYR A 106 -0.12 -2.10 33.57
C TYR A 106 1.03 -2.74 34.33
N ALA A 107 1.37 -2.21 35.49
CA ALA A 107 2.54 -2.63 36.27
C ALA A 107 3.83 -2.67 35.44
N GLY A 108 3.97 -1.75 34.48
CA GLY A 108 5.10 -1.64 33.54
C GLY A 108 5.06 -2.60 32.34
N LEU A 109 4.04 -3.46 32.22
CA LEU A 109 3.85 -4.33 31.07
C LEU A 109 2.97 -3.65 30.01
N PRO A 110 3.27 -3.78 28.70
CA PRO A 110 2.39 -3.30 27.65
C PRO A 110 1.00 -3.94 27.72
N VAL A 111 -0.05 -3.18 27.42
CA VAL A 111 -1.43 -3.68 27.34
C VAL A 111 -1.85 -3.75 25.87
N LEU A 112 -2.01 -4.95 25.33
CA LEU A 112 -2.47 -5.18 23.95
C LEU A 112 -3.99 -5.19 23.88
N GLY A 113 -4.57 -4.42 22.96
CA GLY A 113 -6.03 -4.21 22.88
C GLY A 113 -6.58 -3.25 23.95
N GLY A 114 -5.70 -2.54 24.67
CA GLY A 114 -6.03 -1.57 25.70
C GLY A 114 -6.13 -0.13 25.21
N ASP A 115 -5.88 0.11 23.92
CA ASP A 115 -5.68 1.44 23.34
C ASP A 115 -6.85 2.39 23.57
N LEU A 116 -6.54 3.68 23.68
CA LEU A 116 -7.57 4.70 23.82
C LEU A 116 -7.18 6.01 23.14
N VAL A 117 -8.20 6.80 22.81
CA VAL A 117 -8.07 8.16 22.30
C VAL A 117 -8.82 9.09 23.25
N VAL A 118 -8.13 10.11 23.73
CA VAL A 118 -8.74 11.20 24.52
C VAL A 118 -8.99 12.36 23.58
N HIS A 119 -10.20 12.92 23.65
CA HIS A 119 -10.65 14.03 22.83
C HIS A 119 -10.75 15.27 23.74
N GLU A 120 -10.04 16.33 23.38
CA GLU A 120 -10.02 17.59 24.14
C GLU A 120 -10.38 18.75 23.23
N SER A 121 -11.24 19.65 23.72
CA SER A 121 -11.56 20.89 23.00
C SER A 121 -10.32 21.77 22.81
N ALA A 122 -10.43 22.80 21.96
CA ALA A 122 -9.38 23.82 21.80
C ALA A 122 -8.94 24.49 23.11
N ALA A 123 -9.81 24.52 24.12
CA ALA A 123 -9.53 25.07 25.46
C ALA A 123 -8.95 24.03 26.43
N GLY A 124 -8.71 22.79 25.99
CA GLY A 124 -8.20 21.69 26.81
C GLY A 124 -9.26 20.96 27.64
N ALA A 125 -10.54 21.33 27.54
CA ALA A 125 -11.60 20.61 28.24
C ALA A 125 -11.85 19.23 27.62
N SER A 126 -11.96 18.18 28.44
CA SER A 126 -12.27 16.81 28.00
C SER A 126 -13.64 16.75 27.31
N GLN A 127 -13.68 16.15 26.12
CA GLN A 127 -14.88 15.92 25.32
C GLN A 127 -15.27 14.44 25.24
N GLY A 128 -14.43 13.55 25.73
CA GLY A 128 -14.71 12.12 25.78
C GLY A 128 -13.48 11.25 25.59
N VAL A 129 -13.67 9.95 25.77
CA VAL A 129 -12.62 8.94 25.59
C VAL A 129 -13.17 7.79 24.76
N THR A 130 -12.51 7.51 23.64
CA THR A 130 -12.76 6.31 22.86
C THR A 130 -11.82 5.21 23.35
N LYS A 131 -12.35 4.06 23.80
CA LYS A 131 -11.56 2.95 24.35
C LYS A 131 -11.73 1.69 23.51
N ALA A 132 -10.63 0.99 23.22
CA ALA A 132 -10.65 -0.32 22.57
C ALA A 132 -11.29 -1.40 23.45
N THR A 133 -11.20 -1.25 24.77
CA THR A 133 -11.82 -2.14 25.75
C THR A 133 -12.51 -1.37 26.86
N LYS A 134 -13.69 -1.84 27.27
CA LYS A 134 -14.43 -1.33 28.43
C LYS A 134 -14.06 -2.05 29.73
N SER A 135 -13.33 -3.17 29.64
CA SER A 135 -12.88 -3.92 30.80
C SER A 135 -11.89 -3.11 31.63
N VAL A 136 -12.00 -3.21 32.95
CA VAL A 136 -10.96 -2.72 33.86
C VAL A 136 -9.71 -3.57 33.65
N ILE A 137 -8.57 -2.92 33.41
CA ILE A 137 -7.29 -3.61 33.24
C ILE A 137 -6.79 -3.96 34.63
N GLU A 138 -7.06 -5.19 35.04
CA GLU A 138 -6.62 -5.75 36.30
C GLU A 138 -6.37 -7.24 36.12
N VAL A 139 -5.23 -7.73 36.62
CA VAL A 139 -4.87 -9.15 36.56
C VAL A 139 -4.53 -9.66 37.95
N ALA A 140 -4.85 -10.92 38.22
CA ALA A 140 -4.60 -11.54 39.53
C ALA A 140 -3.11 -11.60 39.89
N SER A 141 -2.23 -11.69 38.89
CA SER A 141 -0.78 -11.75 39.06
C SER A 141 -0.06 -11.37 37.77
N VAL A 142 1.09 -10.72 37.89
CA VAL A 142 2.05 -10.47 36.78
C VAL A 142 3.19 -11.49 36.74
N LYS A 143 3.08 -12.55 37.56
CA LYS A 143 3.99 -13.69 37.56
C LYS A 143 3.41 -14.80 36.66
N PRO A 144 4.11 -15.19 35.58
CA PRO A 144 3.67 -16.27 34.70
C PRO A 144 3.73 -17.62 35.43
N VAL A 145 2.79 -18.52 35.11
CA VAL A 145 2.77 -19.90 35.60
C VAL A 145 3.49 -20.82 34.62
N ILE A 146 3.34 -20.57 33.32
CA ILE A 146 4.08 -21.30 32.28
C ILE A 146 5.43 -20.63 32.01
N ALA A 147 6.41 -21.42 31.57
CA ALA A 147 7.67 -20.89 31.07
C ALA A 147 7.51 -20.24 29.69
N ALA A 148 8.27 -19.18 29.41
CA ALA A 148 8.29 -18.50 28.11
C ALA A 148 8.58 -19.48 26.94
N ALA A 149 9.46 -20.46 27.14
CA ALA A 149 9.77 -21.49 26.14
C ALA A 149 8.54 -22.31 25.69
N LYS A 150 7.49 -22.42 26.52
CA LYS A 150 6.23 -23.05 26.12
C LYS A 150 5.46 -22.19 25.11
N ALA A 151 5.42 -20.88 25.33
CA ALA A 151 4.80 -19.93 24.40
C ALA A 151 5.58 -19.86 23.08
N GLU A 152 6.91 -19.83 23.14
CA GLU A 152 7.77 -19.83 21.95
C GLU A 152 7.55 -21.07 21.08
N LYS A 153 7.54 -22.26 21.70
CA LYS A 153 7.27 -23.51 20.97
C LYS A 153 5.89 -23.51 20.30
N GLN A 154 4.89 -22.94 20.95
CA GLN A 154 3.55 -22.80 20.37
C GLN A 154 3.58 -21.87 19.15
N ALA A 155 4.22 -20.70 19.28
CA ALA A 155 4.33 -19.75 18.19
C ALA A 155 5.08 -20.32 16.97
N LEU A 156 6.19 -21.02 17.19
CA LEU A 156 6.93 -21.71 16.12
C LEU A 156 6.11 -22.78 15.41
N THR A 157 5.28 -23.52 16.16
CA THR A 157 4.37 -24.52 15.58
C THR A 157 3.34 -23.87 14.66
N LEU A 158 2.80 -22.71 15.06
CA LEU A 158 1.83 -21.95 14.27
C LEU A 158 2.50 -21.28 13.06
N ALA A 159 3.68 -20.70 13.24
CA ALA A 159 4.45 -20.10 12.16
C ALA A 159 4.81 -21.15 11.09
N LYS A 160 5.23 -22.35 11.50
CA LYS A 160 5.46 -23.47 10.58
C LYS A 160 4.20 -23.90 9.83
N ALA A 161 3.04 -23.88 10.49
CA ALA A 161 1.77 -24.16 9.83
C ALA A 161 1.37 -23.06 8.83
N ALA A 162 1.90 -21.84 8.99
CA ALA A 162 1.77 -20.71 8.08
C ALA A 162 2.92 -20.63 7.04
N GLY A 163 3.76 -21.67 6.93
CA GLY A 163 4.82 -21.74 5.93
C GLY A 163 6.18 -21.16 6.35
N SER A 164 6.33 -20.69 7.59
CA SER A 164 7.63 -20.23 8.09
C SER A 164 8.60 -21.39 8.30
N ALA A 165 9.83 -21.23 7.77
CA ALA A 165 10.94 -22.14 7.98
C ALA A 165 11.75 -21.83 9.26
N GLU A 166 11.38 -20.79 10.01
CA GLU A 166 12.13 -20.37 11.19
C GLU A 166 12.08 -21.40 12.32
N THR A 167 13.20 -21.47 13.05
CA THR A 167 13.38 -22.43 14.16
C THR A 167 13.46 -21.77 15.53
N ALA A 168 13.48 -20.44 15.58
CA ALA A 168 13.48 -19.62 16.79
C ALA A 168 12.61 -18.39 16.58
N ALA A 169 12.09 -17.82 17.66
CA ALA A 169 11.44 -16.51 17.60
C ALA A 169 12.49 -15.40 17.39
N ASP A 170 12.06 -14.26 16.84
CA ASP A 170 12.95 -13.12 16.56
C ASP A 170 13.57 -12.54 17.84
N ALA A 171 12.85 -12.70 18.95
CA ALA A 171 13.30 -12.39 20.30
C ALA A 171 12.59 -13.29 21.32
N ALA A 172 13.14 -13.34 22.55
CA ALA A 172 12.50 -14.04 23.65
C ALA A 172 11.07 -13.51 23.90
N PRO A 173 10.07 -14.39 24.18
CA PRO A 173 8.70 -13.96 24.40
C PRO A 173 8.57 -12.90 25.49
N ARG A 174 7.96 -11.76 25.17
CA ARG A 174 7.79 -10.66 26.12
C ARG A 174 6.47 -10.80 26.87
N LYS A 175 6.44 -10.38 28.13
CA LYS A 175 5.21 -10.36 28.95
C LYS A 175 4.37 -9.13 28.58
N VAL A 176 3.08 -9.35 28.40
CA VAL A 176 2.07 -8.33 28.09
C VAL A 176 0.81 -8.59 28.91
N ILE A 177 -0.05 -7.59 29.03
CA ILE A 177 -1.44 -7.79 29.43
C ILE A 177 -2.28 -7.85 28.16
N TRP A 178 -2.96 -8.97 27.93
CA TRP A 178 -3.91 -9.11 26.83
C TRP A 178 -5.29 -8.63 27.28
N ALA A 179 -5.84 -7.64 26.57
CA ALA A 179 -7.17 -7.07 26.83
C ALA A 179 -8.06 -7.02 25.58
N GLY A 180 -7.66 -7.71 24.51
CA GLY A 180 -8.38 -7.75 23.23
C GLY A 180 -9.67 -8.57 23.26
N ASN A 181 -10.50 -8.37 22.22
CA ASN A 181 -11.75 -9.10 21.97
C ASN A 181 -12.80 -9.01 23.09
N GLY A 182 -12.78 -7.94 23.89
CA GLY A 182 -13.73 -7.76 25.00
C GLY A 182 -13.56 -8.74 26.16
N SER A 183 -12.48 -9.52 26.15
CA SER A 183 -12.17 -10.54 27.16
C SER A 183 -11.79 -9.90 28.49
N LYS A 184 -11.88 -10.68 29.58
CA LYS A 184 -11.25 -10.28 30.85
C LYS A 184 -9.73 -10.17 30.62
N PRO A 185 -9.09 -9.07 31.04
CA PRO A 185 -7.65 -8.93 30.89
C PRO A 185 -6.88 -10.03 31.61
N VAL A 186 -5.82 -10.54 30.96
CA VAL A 186 -4.96 -11.60 31.49
C VAL A 186 -3.50 -11.31 31.22
N LEU A 187 -2.62 -11.86 32.08
CA LEU A 187 -1.19 -11.89 31.78
C LEU A 187 -0.94 -12.87 30.63
N ALA A 188 -0.21 -12.43 29.62
CA ALA A 188 0.12 -13.22 28.44
C ALA A 188 1.60 -13.05 28.06
N TYR A 189 2.06 -13.96 27.20
CA TYR A 189 3.26 -13.81 26.40
C TYR A 189 2.88 -13.39 24.99
N GLU A 190 3.60 -12.43 24.45
CA GLU A 190 3.64 -12.17 23.01
C GLU A 190 4.94 -12.74 22.46
N THR A 191 4.81 -13.60 21.45
CA THR A 191 5.94 -14.14 20.69
C THR A 191 5.82 -13.67 19.26
N VAL A 192 6.90 -13.15 18.69
CA VAL A 192 6.98 -12.77 17.28
C VAL A 192 7.89 -13.77 16.58
N VAL A 193 7.40 -14.38 15.51
CA VAL A 193 8.19 -15.28 14.67
C VAL A 193 8.28 -14.67 13.28
N GLY A 194 9.51 -14.35 12.87
CA GLY A 194 9.81 -13.81 11.56
C GLY A 194 9.87 -14.87 10.45
N GLY A 195 10.63 -14.57 9.41
CA GLY A 195 10.95 -15.47 8.30
C GLY A 195 10.24 -15.13 7.00
N LEU A 196 10.00 -16.14 6.18
CA LEU A 196 9.19 -16.06 4.96
C LEU A 196 8.05 -17.08 5.06
N GLN A 197 6.87 -16.75 4.54
CA GLN A 197 5.76 -17.67 4.31
C GLN A 197 6.06 -18.55 3.07
N ASP A 198 5.24 -19.58 2.82
CA ASP A 198 5.44 -20.53 1.70
C ASP A 198 5.50 -19.85 0.32
N ASP A 199 4.86 -18.69 0.19
CA ASP A 199 4.81 -17.87 -1.03
C ASP A 199 5.95 -16.84 -1.14
N GLY A 200 6.88 -16.82 -0.17
CA GLY A 200 7.98 -15.86 -0.08
C GLY A 200 7.64 -14.53 0.60
N THR A 201 6.44 -14.38 1.18
CA THR A 201 6.05 -13.18 1.92
C THR A 201 6.82 -13.07 3.24
N PRO A 202 7.39 -11.91 3.62
CA PRO A 202 7.93 -11.73 4.96
C PRO A 202 6.90 -12.08 6.03
N ASN A 203 7.29 -12.97 6.94
CA ASN A 203 6.48 -13.38 8.08
C ASN A 203 6.81 -12.48 9.26
N GLU A 204 5.80 -12.04 10.01
CA GLU A 204 5.94 -11.40 11.32
C GLU A 204 4.74 -11.88 12.16
N LEU A 205 4.73 -13.17 12.49
CA LEU A 205 3.60 -13.78 13.17
C LEU A 205 3.65 -13.45 14.66
N HIS A 206 2.73 -12.62 15.12
CA HIS A 206 2.51 -12.37 16.53
C HIS A 206 1.55 -13.43 17.09
N VAL A 207 1.98 -14.16 18.12
CA VAL A 207 1.16 -15.12 18.85
C VAL A 207 1.05 -14.69 20.30
N ILE A 208 -0.18 -14.55 20.78
CA ILE A 208 -0.51 -14.20 22.15
C ILE A 208 -0.92 -15.46 22.91
N THR A 209 -0.12 -15.84 23.91
CA THR A 209 -0.32 -17.05 24.72
C THR A 209 -0.63 -16.68 26.17
N ASP A 210 -1.72 -17.21 26.72
CA ASP A 210 -2.08 -17.03 28.12
C ASP A 210 -0.97 -17.56 29.05
N ALA A 211 -0.45 -16.70 29.92
CA ALA A 211 0.72 -17.02 30.74
C ALA A 211 0.40 -17.92 31.95
N ALA A 212 -0.87 -18.19 32.22
CA ALA A 212 -1.31 -19.11 33.28
C ALA A 212 -1.54 -20.52 32.75
N THR A 213 -2.17 -20.65 31.58
CA THR A 213 -2.66 -21.92 31.02
C THR A 213 -1.83 -22.41 29.84
N GLY A 214 -1.25 -21.48 29.06
CA GLY A 214 -0.63 -21.77 27.77
C GLY A 214 -1.62 -21.89 26.61
N ALA A 215 -2.87 -21.48 26.80
CA ALA A 215 -3.84 -21.38 25.72
C ALA A 215 -3.44 -20.26 24.74
N LYS A 216 -3.65 -20.47 23.44
CA LYS A 216 -3.55 -19.39 22.44
C LYS A 216 -4.75 -18.46 22.63
N LEU A 217 -4.49 -17.18 22.89
CA LEU A 217 -5.51 -16.15 23.05
C LEU A 217 -5.79 -15.45 21.72
N TYR A 218 -4.75 -15.22 20.93
CA TYR A 218 -4.84 -14.50 19.66
C TYR A 218 -3.60 -14.76 18.80
N GLU A 219 -3.73 -14.55 17.49
CA GLU A 219 -2.59 -14.47 16.57
C GLU A 219 -2.91 -13.51 15.43
N TYR A 220 -1.90 -12.83 14.89
CA TYR A 220 -2.03 -11.97 13.71
C TYR A 220 -0.69 -11.82 13.00
N GLN A 221 -0.73 -11.50 11.70
CA GLN A 221 0.45 -11.14 10.92
C GLN A 221 0.73 -9.64 11.04
N GLY A 222 1.95 -9.28 11.45
CA GLY A 222 2.43 -7.89 11.53
C GLY A 222 2.74 -7.28 10.15
N ILE A 223 3.03 -8.14 9.16
CA ILE A 223 3.17 -7.76 7.75
C ILE A 223 1.81 -7.90 7.06
N GLU A 224 1.07 -6.80 6.98
CA GLU A 224 -0.10 -6.68 6.11
C GLU A 224 0.38 -6.34 4.69
N THR A 225 0.09 -7.22 3.74
CA THR A 225 0.35 -7.01 2.30
C THR A 225 -0.95 -7.27 1.56
N GLY A 226 -1.21 -6.50 0.50
CA GLY A 226 -2.40 -6.68 -0.30
C GLY A 226 -2.43 -8.06 -0.94
N THR A 227 -3.60 -8.70 -0.93
CA THR A 227 -3.79 -9.99 -1.59
C THR A 227 -4.35 -9.75 -2.98
N GLY A 228 -3.64 -10.18 -4.03
CA GLY A 228 -4.09 -10.07 -5.41
C GLY A 228 -4.54 -11.40 -6.00
N LYS A 229 -5.66 -11.40 -6.71
CA LYS A 229 -6.09 -12.53 -7.55
C LYS A 229 -5.66 -12.26 -9.00
N SER A 230 -4.55 -12.86 -9.39
CA SER A 230 -3.91 -12.76 -10.71
C SER A 230 -4.62 -13.62 -11.75
N LEU A 231 -4.58 -13.21 -13.01
CA LEU A 231 -5.03 -14.03 -14.14
C LEU A 231 -4.08 -15.21 -14.42
N TYR A 232 -2.79 -15.02 -14.16
CA TYR A 232 -1.71 -15.92 -14.60
C TYR A 232 -0.98 -16.64 -13.46
N SER A 233 -0.99 -16.07 -12.25
CA SER A 233 -0.16 -16.52 -11.12
C SER A 233 -0.97 -16.94 -9.89
N GLY A 234 -2.29 -17.08 -10.03
CA GLY A 234 -3.17 -17.48 -8.93
C GLY A 234 -3.34 -16.36 -7.90
N THR A 235 -3.34 -16.71 -6.61
CA THR A 235 -3.33 -15.71 -5.54
C THR A 235 -1.89 -15.31 -5.25
N VAL A 236 -1.62 -14.01 -5.26
CA VAL A 236 -0.29 -13.42 -5.08
C VAL A 236 -0.31 -12.33 -4.02
N THR A 237 0.83 -12.10 -3.39
CA THR A 237 1.04 -11.00 -2.46
C THR A 237 1.50 -9.76 -3.22
N LEU A 238 0.96 -8.59 -2.87
CA LEU A 238 1.24 -7.30 -3.51
C LEU A 238 1.78 -6.28 -2.49
N GLY A 239 2.73 -5.46 -2.95
CA GLY A 239 3.12 -4.25 -2.23
C GLY A 239 2.05 -3.17 -2.36
N THR A 240 1.37 -2.85 -1.26
CA THR A 240 0.32 -1.85 -1.18
C THR A 240 0.61 -0.83 -0.08
N THR A 241 -0.03 0.34 -0.17
CA THR A 241 0.11 1.40 0.84
C THR A 241 -1.26 1.89 1.26
N LEU A 242 -1.56 1.84 2.56
CA LEU A 242 -2.78 2.45 3.11
C LEU A 242 -2.70 3.98 3.03
N SER A 243 -3.74 4.60 2.47
CA SER A 243 -3.88 6.05 2.38
C SER A 243 -5.32 6.46 2.73
N GLY A 244 -5.47 7.15 3.87
CA GLY A 244 -6.79 7.45 4.43
C GLY A 244 -7.49 6.16 4.85
N SER A 245 -8.63 5.86 4.21
CA SER A 245 -9.40 4.63 4.44
C SER A 245 -9.36 3.65 3.26
N SER A 246 -8.39 3.80 2.34
CA SER A 246 -8.25 2.95 1.16
C SER A 246 -6.80 2.56 0.94
N TYR A 247 -6.56 1.37 0.40
CA TYR A 247 -5.27 0.89 -0.02
C TYR A 247 -4.96 1.38 -1.43
N GLN A 248 -3.72 1.71 -1.69
CA GLN A 248 -3.20 2.07 -3.02
C GLN A 248 -2.30 0.95 -3.52
N LEU A 249 -2.37 0.67 -4.83
CA LEU A 249 -1.43 -0.22 -5.49
C LEU A 249 -0.08 0.49 -5.69
N TYR A 250 0.59 0.71 -4.57
CA TYR A 250 1.81 1.48 -4.40
C TYR A 250 2.76 0.70 -3.50
N ASP A 251 3.82 0.16 -4.10
CA ASP A 251 4.85 -0.62 -3.41
C ASP A 251 6.03 0.29 -3.02
N THR A 252 6.06 0.71 -1.76
CA THR A 252 7.15 1.51 -1.20
C THR A 252 8.42 0.70 -0.93
N SER A 253 8.32 -0.62 -0.82
CA SER A 253 9.45 -1.51 -0.49
C SER A 253 10.42 -1.71 -1.66
N ARG A 254 9.92 -1.55 -2.90
CA ARG A 254 10.68 -1.71 -4.14
C ARG A 254 10.83 -0.42 -4.92
N GLY A 255 11.30 0.64 -4.25
CA GLY A 255 11.62 1.91 -4.91
C GLY A 255 10.40 2.75 -5.30
N GLY A 256 9.20 2.40 -4.82
CA GLY A 256 8.00 3.19 -4.98
C GLY A 256 7.18 2.92 -6.24
N HIS A 257 7.12 1.66 -6.71
CA HIS A 257 6.37 1.29 -7.91
C HIS A 257 4.87 1.54 -7.73
N LYS A 258 4.22 2.11 -8.74
CA LYS A 258 2.77 2.39 -8.75
C LYS A 258 2.12 1.75 -9.97
N THR A 259 0.86 1.34 -9.85
CA THR A 259 0.09 0.84 -11.00
C THR A 259 -1.14 1.69 -11.25
N TYR A 260 -1.30 2.15 -12.49
CA TYR A 260 -2.34 3.07 -12.89
C TYR A 260 -3.33 2.44 -13.86
N ASN A 261 -4.57 2.87 -13.75
CA ASN A 261 -5.65 2.59 -14.67
C ASN A 261 -5.70 3.64 -15.78
N LYS A 262 -5.52 3.23 -17.03
CA LYS A 262 -5.67 4.11 -18.19
C LYS A 262 -7.11 4.28 -18.65
N ALA A 263 -8.03 3.44 -18.20
CA ALA A 263 -9.45 3.50 -18.55
C ALA A 263 -9.68 3.69 -20.06
N ARG A 264 -8.95 2.92 -20.88
CA ARG A 264 -8.94 2.97 -22.36
C ARG A 264 -8.33 4.22 -22.99
N ALA A 265 -7.84 5.17 -22.20
CA ALA A 265 -7.18 6.35 -22.73
C ALA A 265 -5.80 6.02 -23.30
N THR A 266 -5.39 6.76 -24.33
CA THR A 266 -4.06 6.69 -24.95
C THR A 266 -3.21 7.94 -24.72
N SER A 267 -3.68 8.86 -23.87
CA SER A 267 -2.96 10.08 -23.47
C SER A 267 -1.62 9.78 -22.80
N SER A 268 -0.74 10.78 -22.73
CA SER A 268 0.53 10.70 -22.01
C SER A 268 0.41 10.67 -20.48
N SER A 269 -0.77 10.98 -19.92
CA SER A 269 -0.99 10.89 -18.47
C SER A 269 -0.80 9.45 -17.96
N ALA A 270 -0.29 9.30 -16.74
CA ALA A 270 -0.16 7.98 -16.11
C ALA A 270 -1.51 7.27 -16.00
N GLY A 271 -2.58 8.01 -15.74
CA GLY A 271 -3.93 7.50 -15.46
C GLY A 271 -4.30 7.72 -14.00
N THR A 272 -5.25 6.94 -13.51
CA THR A 272 -5.71 6.99 -12.12
C THR A 272 -5.02 5.89 -11.33
N LEU A 273 -4.42 6.20 -10.17
CA LEU A 273 -3.81 5.19 -9.32
C LEU A 273 -4.89 4.20 -8.85
N PHE A 274 -4.60 2.90 -8.92
CA PHE A 274 -5.52 1.90 -8.39
C PHE A 274 -5.64 2.02 -6.87
N THR A 275 -6.88 2.05 -6.40
CA THR A 275 -7.24 2.02 -4.99
C THR A 275 -8.20 0.88 -4.70
N ASP A 276 -8.16 0.37 -3.48
CA ASP A 276 -9.05 -0.67 -2.99
C ASP A 276 -9.47 -0.40 -1.54
N ALA A 277 -10.61 -0.92 -1.10
CA ALA A 277 -11.14 -0.66 0.23
C ALA A 277 -10.67 -1.69 1.27
N ASP A 278 -10.38 -2.93 0.87
CA ASP A 278 -10.12 -4.05 1.77
C ASP A 278 -8.78 -4.77 1.50
N ASP A 279 -7.98 -4.23 0.57
CA ASP A 279 -6.67 -4.75 0.17
C ASP A 279 -6.73 -6.14 -0.49
N THR A 280 -7.92 -6.55 -0.96
CA THR A 280 -8.13 -7.74 -1.78
C THR A 280 -8.40 -7.35 -3.23
N TRP A 281 -7.38 -7.49 -4.08
CA TRP A 281 -7.36 -6.95 -5.42
C TRP A 281 -7.76 -7.96 -6.49
N GLY A 282 -8.64 -7.57 -7.39
CA GLY A 282 -8.97 -8.33 -8.59
C GLY A 282 -9.80 -9.59 -8.34
N THR A 283 -10.13 -10.27 -9.43
CA THR A 283 -11.01 -11.46 -9.41
C THR A 283 -10.31 -12.74 -9.83
N GLY A 284 -9.13 -12.64 -10.44
CA GLY A 284 -8.41 -13.77 -11.04
C GLY A 284 -9.02 -14.25 -12.36
N ALA A 285 -9.97 -13.49 -12.92
CA ALA A 285 -10.64 -13.83 -14.17
C ALA A 285 -10.46 -12.72 -15.20
N ALA A 286 -10.45 -13.10 -16.48
CA ALA A 286 -10.42 -12.15 -17.57
C ALA A 286 -11.71 -11.29 -17.57
N SER A 287 -11.54 -9.97 -17.72
CA SER A 287 -12.64 -9.00 -17.70
C SER A 287 -12.42 -7.95 -18.79
N SER A 288 -13.50 -7.59 -19.50
CA SER A 288 -13.48 -6.47 -20.45
C SER A 288 -13.64 -5.11 -19.77
N SER A 289 -13.97 -5.09 -18.47
CA SER A 289 -14.10 -3.84 -17.72
C SER A 289 -12.74 -3.24 -17.46
N SER A 290 -12.56 -1.96 -17.77
CA SER A 290 -11.35 -1.23 -17.37
C SER A 290 -11.33 -0.83 -15.89
N THR A 291 -12.35 -1.19 -15.11
CA THR A 291 -12.35 -1.00 -13.64
C THR A 291 -11.98 -2.27 -12.90
N ASP A 292 -11.88 -3.41 -13.60
CA ASP A 292 -11.40 -4.65 -12.99
C ASP A 292 -9.91 -4.51 -12.64
N GLN A 293 -9.50 -5.06 -11.51
CA GLN A 293 -8.13 -4.91 -11.01
C GLN A 293 -7.22 -6.10 -11.37
N THR A 294 -7.72 -7.15 -12.02
CA THR A 294 -6.95 -8.38 -12.28
C THR A 294 -5.70 -8.10 -13.12
N ALA A 295 -5.82 -7.29 -14.18
CA ALA A 295 -4.67 -6.87 -14.97
C ALA A 295 -3.68 -6.00 -14.16
N ALA A 296 -4.19 -5.20 -13.22
CA ALA A 296 -3.37 -4.37 -12.34
C ALA A 296 -2.58 -5.21 -11.33
N VAL A 297 -3.21 -6.27 -10.79
CA VAL A 297 -2.57 -7.28 -9.94
C VAL A 297 -1.41 -7.91 -10.68
N ASP A 298 -1.65 -8.40 -11.91
CA ASP A 298 -0.63 -9.03 -12.73
C ASP A 298 0.56 -8.08 -13.00
N ALA A 299 0.29 -6.83 -13.40
CA ALA A 299 1.33 -5.85 -13.68
C ALA A 299 2.14 -5.48 -12.43
N ALA A 300 1.50 -5.31 -11.28
CA ALA A 300 2.19 -5.04 -10.02
C ALA A 300 3.06 -6.21 -9.56
N TYR A 301 2.50 -7.42 -9.59
CA TYR A 301 3.22 -8.64 -9.26
C TYR A 301 4.38 -8.90 -10.23
N GLY A 302 4.19 -8.64 -11.52
CA GLY A 302 5.25 -8.72 -12.53
C GLY A 302 6.41 -7.77 -12.25
N ALA A 303 6.11 -6.51 -11.92
CA ALA A 303 7.10 -5.51 -11.55
C ALA A 303 7.86 -5.87 -10.26
N GLN A 304 7.15 -6.36 -9.23
CA GLN A 304 7.76 -6.73 -7.95
C GLN A 304 8.73 -7.92 -8.13
N THR A 305 8.30 -8.93 -8.89
CA THR A 305 9.04 -10.17 -9.07
C THR A 305 10.28 -9.93 -9.94
N THR A 306 10.15 -9.10 -10.97
CA THR A 306 11.27 -8.72 -11.83
C THR A 306 12.28 -7.87 -11.07
N TRP A 307 11.84 -6.93 -10.24
CA TRP A 307 12.72 -6.16 -9.36
C TRP A 307 13.53 -7.07 -8.43
N ASP A 308 12.86 -8.01 -7.75
CA ASP A 308 13.49 -8.93 -6.81
C ASP A 308 14.45 -9.90 -7.52
N PHE A 309 14.11 -10.36 -8.72
CA PHE A 309 15.00 -11.15 -9.55
C PHE A 309 16.31 -10.40 -9.87
N TYR A 310 16.22 -9.16 -10.34
CA TYR A 310 17.41 -8.34 -10.64
C TYR A 310 18.26 -8.07 -9.40
N LYS A 311 17.61 -7.78 -8.27
CA LYS A 311 18.30 -7.48 -7.01
C LYS A 311 18.98 -8.71 -6.42
N SER A 312 18.29 -9.84 -6.34
CA SER A 312 18.81 -11.07 -5.75
C SER A 312 19.87 -11.74 -6.61
N THR A 313 19.69 -11.75 -7.94
CA THR A 313 20.57 -12.46 -8.87
C THR A 313 21.80 -11.64 -9.24
N PHE A 314 21.62 -10.33 -9.46
CA PHE A 314 22.67 -9.46 -10.01
C PHE A 314 23.07 -8.31 -9.08
N GLY A 315 22.46 -8.19 -7.90
CA GLY A 315 22.69 -7.05 -7.01
C GLY A 315 22.16 -5.72 -7.55
N ARG A 316 21.36 -5.72 -8.63
CA ARG A 316 20.89 -4.50 -9.28
C ARG A 316 19.66 -3.94 -8.56
N ASN A 317 19.77 -2.75 -7.99
CA ASN A 317 18.71 -2.08 -7.24
C ASN A 317 17.85 -1.21 -8.17
N GLY A 318 16.93 -1.84 -8.91
CA GLY A 318 16.02 -1.19 -9.86
C GLY A 318 16.59 -0.95 -11.25
N ILE A 319 15.76 -0.44 -12.16
CA ILE A 319 16.09 -0.31 -13.59
C ILE A 319 17.36 0.53 -13.80
N LYS A 320 17.53 1.63 -13.07
CA LYS A 320 18.72 2.51 -13.13
C LYS A 320 19.81 2.15 -12.10
N ASN A 321 19.64 1.06 -11.37
CA ASN A 321 20.49 0.69 -10.23
C ASN A 321 20.60 1.78 -9.14
N ASN A 322 19.55 2.59 -8.97
CA ASN A 322 19.52 3.74 -8.06
C ASN A 322 18.42 3.63 -6.98
N GLY A 323 17.74 2.49 -6.88
CA GLY A 323 16.66 2.26 -5.92
C GLY A 323 15.35 2.97 -6.25
N VAL A 324 15.18 3.52 -7.46
CA VAL A 324 13.92 4.15 -7.91
C VAL A 324 13.19 3.24 -8.88
N ALA A 325 11.89 3.04 -8.65
CA ALA A 325 11.04 2.24 -9.51
C ALA A 325 10.52 2.99 -10.74
N ALA A 326 10.20 2.21 -11.77
CA ALA A 326 9.25 2.62 -12.80
C ALA A 326 7.81 2.54 -12.26
N TYR A 327 6.83 2.79 -13.12
CA TYR A 327 5.42 2.51 -12.82
C TYR A 327 4.78 1.73 -13.98
N SER A 328 3.63 1.11 -13.68
CA SER A 328 2.84 0.33 -14.64
C SER A 328 1.55 1.04 -15.01
N ARG A 329 1.09 0.86 -16.25
CA ARG A 329 -0.18 1.36 -16.77
C ARG A 329 -0.95 0.20 -17.40
N VAL A 330 -2.17 -0.09 -16.94
CA VAL A 330 -3.03 -1.14 -17.53
C VAL A 330 -4.30 -0.54 -18.12
N HIS A 331 -5.05 -1.35 -18.90
CA HIS A 331 -6.22 -0.91 -19.66
C HIS A 331 -5.90 0.19 -20.69
N TYR A 332 -4.70 0.15 -21.28
CA TYR A 332 -4.29 1.09 -22.30
C TYR A 332 -5.00 0.81 -23.63
N GLY A 333 -5.62 1.86 -24.18
CA GLY A 333 -6.33 1.77 -25.46
C GLY A 333 -7.53 0.82 -25.45
N ASN A 334 -8.07 0.56 -26.63
CA ASN A 334 -9.22 -0.33 -26.84
C ASN A 334 -8.82 -1.51 -27.73
N ALA A 335 -9.01 -2.73 -27.21
CA ALA A 335 -8.57 -3.99 -27.80
C ALA A 335 -7.10 -3.96 -28.25
N TYR A 336 -6.26 -3.24 -27.51
CA TYR A 336 -4.87 -3.00 -27.86
C TYR A 336 -4.05 -4.27 -27.60
N VAL A 337 -3.55 -4.89 -28.67
CA VAL A 337 -2.83 -6.16 -28.62
C VAL A 337 -1.32 -5.92 -28.55
N ASN A 338 -0.90 -5.14 -27.55
CA ASN A 338 0.53 -4.97 -27.28
C ASN A 338 0.78 -4.54 -25.82
N ALA A 339 2.02 -4.74 -25.38
CA ALA A 339 2.61 -4.11 -24.23
C ALA A 339 3.87 -3.34 -24.68
N PHE A 340 4.33 -2.37 -23.89
CA PHE A 340 5.57 -1.65 -24.20
C PHE A 340 6.18 -0.94 -22.99
N TRP A 341 7.50 -0.84 -23.00
CA TRP A 341 8.30 0.12 -22.25
C TRP A 341 8.35 1.49 -22.95
N ASP A 342 8.38 2.56 -22.16
CA ASP A 342 8.53 3.92 -22.65
C ASP A 342 9.51 4.71 -21.76
N ASP A 343 10.69 5.02 -22.31
CA ASP A 343 11.74 5.79 -21.63
C ASP A 343 11.30 7.21 -21.25
N SER A 344 10.37 7.81 -22.00
CA SER A 344 9.95 9.20 -21.79
C SER A 344 9.17 9.37 -20.49
N CYS A 345 8.37 8.36 -20.14
CA CYS A 345 7.63 8.30 -18.88
C CYS A 345 8.31 7.43 -17.82
N PHE A 346 9.33 6.66 -18.21
CA PHE A 346 9.99 5.65 -17.39
C PHE A 346 8.99 4.61 -16.85
N CYS A 347 8.23 3.98 -17.75
CA CYS A 347 7.08 3.18 -17.35
C CYS A 347 6.72 2.05 -18.34
N MET A 348 6.13 0.97 -17.83
CA MET A 348 5.55 -0.11 -18.63
C MET A 348 4.06 0.12 -18.87
N THR A 349 3.57 -0.31 -20.03
CA THR A 349 2.18 -0.11 -20.45
C THR A 349 1.61 -1.35 -21.08
N TYR A 350 0.41 -1.73 -20.66
CA TYR A 350 -0.22 -2.97 -21.05
C TYR A 350 -1.61 -2.71 -21.62
N GLY A 351 -1.85 -3.22 -22.83
CA GLY A 351 -3.19 -3.31 -23.41
C GLY A 351 -3.94 -4.54 -22.92
N ASP A 352 -5.26 -4.51 -23.07
CA ASP A 352 -6.13 -5.62 -22.66
C ASP A 352 -6.32 -6.69 -23.75
N GLY A 353 -5.57 -6.59 -24.84
CA GLY A 353 -5.58 -7.54 -25.93
C GLY A 353 -6.90 -7.67 -26.67
N ALA A 354 -7.00 -8.69 -27.52
CA ALA A 354 -8.16 -8.89 -28.38
C ALA A 354 -9.45 -9.03 -27.56
N GLY A 355 -10.46 -8.22 -27.89
CA GLY A 355 -11.74 -8.19 -27.17
C GLY A 355 -11.70 -7.55 -25.78
N ASN A 356 -10.56 -6.96 -25.38
CA ASN A 356 -10.29 -6.46 -24.03
C ASN A 356 -10.32 -7.53 -22.93
N THR A 357 -10.20 -8.81 -23.27
CA THR A 357 -10.27 -9.93 -22.29
C THR A 357 -8.99 -10.76 -22.27
N LYS A 358 -7.90 -10.23 -22.83
CA LYS A 358 -6.61 -10.92 -22.94
C LYS A 358 -5.48 -9.95 -22.58
N PRO A 359 -5.45 -9.44 -21.34
CA PRO A 359 -4.45 -8.46 -20.95
C PRO A 359 -3.04 -9.03 -21.14
N LEU A 360 -2.15 -8.23 -21.72
CA LEU A 360 -0.77 -8.63 -21.96
C LEU A 360 0.06 -8.39 -20.69
N THR A 361 -0.33 -9.02 -19.59
CA THR A 361 0.23 -8.78 -18.25
C THR A 361 0.87 -10.01 -17.64
N SER A 362 1.13 -11.07 -18.41
CA SER A 362 1.83 -12.25 -17.91
C SER A 362 3.21 -11.89 -17.37
N LEU A 363 3.72 -12.71 -16.43
CA LEU A 363 4.97 -12.42 -15.72
C LEU A 363 6.17 -12.24 -16.66
N ASP A 364 6.25 -13.05 -17.73
CA ASP A 364 7.28 -12.94 -18.75
C ASP A 364 7.19 -11.63 -19.54
N VAL A 365 5.98 -11.21 -19.94
CA VAL A 365 5.74 -9.93 -20.60
C VAL A 365 6.11 -8.77 -19.68
N ALA A 366 5.69 -8.80 -18.41
CA ALA A 366 6.07 -7.76 -17.45
C ALA A 366 7.58 -7.68 -17.25
N GLY A 367 8.26 -8.83 -17.15
CA GLY A 367 9.72 -8.92 -17.08
C GLY A 367 10.41 -8.41 -18.34
N HIS A 368 9.89 -8.74 -19.52
CA HIS A 368 10.36 -8.29 -20.82
C HIS A 368 10.30 -6.75 -20.93
N GLU A 369 9.14 -6.15 -20.63
CA GLU A 369 8.99 -4.69 -20.67
C GLU A 369 9.94 -3.98 -19.69
N MET A 370 10.08 -4.50 -18.47
CA MET A 370 11.00 -3.92 -17.51
C MET A 370 12.47 -4.09 -17.94
N THR A 371 12.80 -5.16 -18.67
CA THR A 371 14.14 -5.44 -19.21
C THR A 371 14.50 -4.48 -20.33
N HIS A 372 13.56 -4.04 -21.17
CA HIS A 372 13.81 -2.93 -22.10
C HIS A 372 14.31 -1.67 -21.38
N GLY A 373 13.71 -1.34 -20.23
CA GLY A 373 14.19 -0.25 -19.38
C GLY A 373 15.62 -0.49 -18.85
N VAL A 374 15.96 -1.73 -18.49
CA VAL A 374 17.33 -2.06 -18.07
C VAL A 374 18.31 -1.89 -19.24
N THR A 375 17.96 -2.37 -20.43
CA THR A 375 18.75 -2.23 -21.66
C THR A 375 18.95 -0.77 -22.01
N SER A 376 17.91 0.07 -21.96
CA SER A 376 18.00 1.50 -22.25
C SER A 376 18.89 2.25 -21.25
N ASN A 377 18.98 1.78 -20.01
CA ASN A 377 19.83 2.35 -18.95
C ASN A 377 21.16 1.62 -18.76
N THR A 378 21.56 0.78 -19.72
CA THR A 378 22.85 0.09 -19.75
C THR A 378 23.47 0.14 -21.14
N ALA A 379 23.20 -0.85 -21.99
CA ALA A 379 23.78 -0.97 -23.32
C ALA A 379 23.24 0.04 -24.32
N GLY A 380 22.03 0.56 -24.10
CA GLY A 380 21.41 1.57 -24.97
C GLY A 380 21.21 1.08 -26.40
N LEU A 381 20.87 -0.20 -26.58
CA LEU A 381 20.76 -0.82 -27.90
C LEU A 381 19.65 -0.14 -28.72
N ASN A 382 20.04 0.46 -29.84
CA ASN A 382 19.08 1.08 -30.76
C ASN A 382 18.12 0.02 -31.32
N TYR A 383 16.85 0.37 -31.40
CA TYR A 383 15.77 -0.52 -31.82
C TYR A 383 15.68 -0.65 -33.34
N SER A 384 16.79 -1.07 -33.97
CA SER A 384 16.92 -1.20 -35.42
C SER A 384 17.96 -2.24 -35.81
N GLY A 385 17.68 -2.99 -36.88
CA GLY A 385 18.58 -4.03 -37.40
C GLY A 385 18.94 -5.07 -36.34
N GLU A 386 20.21 -5.49 -36.33
CA GLU A 386 20.72 -6.49 -35.38
C GLU A 386 20.70 -5.98 -33.93
N SER A 387 20.93 -4.68 -33.70
CA SER A 387 20.84 -4.08 -32.36
C SER A 387 19.43 -4.15 -31.79
N GLY A 388 18.41 -4.00 -32.65
CA GLY A 388 17.01 -4.20 -32.25
C GLY A 388 16.72 -5.67 -31.94
N GLY A 389 17.21 -6.59 -32.78
CA GLY A 389 17.10 -8.03 -32.51
C GLY A 389 17.73 -8.45 -31.19
N LEU A 390 18.86 -7.85 -30.81
CA LEU A 390 19.52 -8.05 -29.51
C LEU A 390 18.80 -7.36 -28.34
N ASN A 391 17.99 -6.33 -28.60
CA ASN A 391 17.18 -5.68 -27.57
C ASN A 391 15.94 -6.54 -27.23
N GLU A 392 15.40 -7.24 -28.23
CA GLU A 392 14.24 -8.13 -28.10
C GLU A 392 14.55 -9.50 -27.52
N ALA A 393 15.74 -10.03 -27.81
CA ALA A 393 16.19 -11.38 -27.39
C ALA A 393 16.70 -11.38 -25.95
#